data_AF-A0A1I3VZM1-F1
#
_entry.id   AF-A0A1I3VZM1-F1
#
_cell.length_a   1.000
_cell.length_b   1.000
_cell.length_c   1.000
_cell.angle_alpha   90.00
_cell.angle_beta   90.00
_cell.angle_gamma   90.00
#
_symmetry.space_group_name_H-M   'P 1'
#
loop_
_entity.id
_entity.type
_entity.pdbx_description
1 polymer ?
#
loop_
_entity_poly.entity_id
_entity_poly.type
_entity_poly.pdbx_seq_one_letter_code
_entity_poly.pdbx_strand_id
1 'polypeptide(L)' 'MTQVDLDDVRARAYKLWEEAGKPEGRIDEFWYEAERRLKEESLSHELKTSDNP' A
#
# COMPACT_ATOMS: atom_id res chain seq x y z
N MET A 1 -3.40 -3.88 15.38
CA MET A 1 -4.31 -4.08 14.23
C MET A 1 -3.42 -3.96 13.02
N THR A 2 -3.05 -5.07 12.39
CA THR A 2 -2.28 -5.07 11.13
C THR A 2 -3.18 -4.61 9.99
N GLN A 3 -3.55 -3.34 10.02
CA GLN A 3 -4.47 -2.76 9.07
C GLN A 3 -3.63 -2.14 7.97
N VAL A 4 -3.41 -2.92 6.91
CA VAL A 4 -3.13 -2.31 5.62
C VAL A 4 -4.41 -1.57 5.24
N ASP A 5 -4.46 -0.27 5.51
CA ASP A 5 -5.65 0.52 5.22
C ASP A 5 -5.87 0.55 3.71
N LEU A 6 -7.07 0.13 3.29
CA LEU A 6 -7.47 0.15 1.88
C LEU A 6 -7.40 1.57 1.29
N ASP A 7 -7.54 2.59 2.14
CA ASP A 7 -7.36 3.99 1.75
C ASP A 7 -5.90 4.29 1.35
N ASP A 8 -4.93 3.75 2.11
CA ASP A 8 -3.50 3.88 1.82
C ASP A 8 -3.12 3.09 0.56
N VAL A 9 -3.64 1.86 0.42
CA VAL A 9 -3.51 1.06 -0.81
C VAL A 9 -4.04 1.81 -2.01
N ARG A 10 -5.25 2.36 -1.89
CA ARG A 10 -5.91 3.12 -2.95
C ARG A 10 -5.11 4.36 -3.32
N ALA A 11 -4.67 5.14 -2.34
CA ALA A 11 -3.90 6.35 -2.56
C ALA A 11 -2.55 6.04 -3.24
N ARG A 12 -1.87 4.97 -2.79
CA ARG A 12 -0.59 4.52 -3.34
C ARG A 12 -0.75 3.99 -4.76
N ALA A 13 -1.76 3.16 -5.01
CA ALA A 13 -2.08 2.62 -6.32
C ALA A 13 -2.49 3.74 -7.31
N TYR A 14 -3.33 4.67 -6.86
CA TYR A 14 -3.70 5.84 -7.68
C TYR A 14 -2.47 6.65 -8.06
N LYS A 15 -1.60 6.96 -7.09
CA LYS A 15 -0.41 7.78 -7.34
C LYS A 15 0.52 7.11 -8.36
N LEU A 16 0.77 5.80 -8.22
CA LEU A 16 1.55 5.01 -9.18
C LEU A 16 0.89 5.01 -10.58
N TRP A 17 -0.43 4.86 -10.63
CA TRP A 17 -1.19 4.89 -11.87
C TRP A 17 -1.18 6.27 -12.54
N GLU A 18 -1.26 7.36 -11.77
CA GLU A 18 -1.15 8.72 -12.28
C GLU A 18 0.25 9.01 -12.84
N GLU A 19 1.30 8.62 -12.12
CA GLU A 19 2.70 8.79 -12.56
C GLU A 19 3.01 7.94 -13.80
N ALA A 20 2.38 6.78 -13.95
CA ALA A 20 2.48 5.94 -15.14
C ALA A 20 1.69 6.47 -16.36
N GLY A 21 0.98 7.59 -16.23
CA GLY A 21 0.21 8.20 -17.31
C GLY A 21 -1.23 7.69 -17.44
N LYS A 22 -1.78 7.11 -16.37
CA LYS A 22 -3.18 6.63 -16.28
C LYS A 22 -3.58 5.64 -17.39
N PRO A 23 -2.84 4.55 -17.61
CA PRO A 23 -3.25 3.52 -18.54
C PRO A 23 -4.62 2.94 -18.13
N GLU A 24 -5.62 3.06 -19.00
CA GLU A 24 -6.95 2.50 -18.77
C GLU A 24 -6.87 0.97 -18.63
N GLY A 25 -7.46 0.43 -17.56
CA GLY A 25 -7.51 -1.01 -17.30
C GLY A 25 -6.26 -1.64 -16.66
N ARG A 26 -5.25 -0.85 -16.26
CA ARG A 26 -4.10 -1.37 -15.48
C ARG A 26 -4.09 -0.99 -14.00
N ILE A 27 -5.11 -0.27 -13.54
CA ILE A 27 -5.21 0.18 -12.14
C ILE A 27 -5.16 -1.00 -11.17
N ASP A 28 -5.69 -2.16 -11.55
CA ASP A 28 -5.69 -3.38 -10.75
C ASP A 28 -4.26 -3.88 -10.44
N GLU A 29 -3.35 -3.86 -11.42
CA GLU A 29 -1.94 -4.25 -11.19
C GLU A 29 -1.27 -3.33 -10.17
N PHE A 30 -1.54 -2.02 -10.25
CA PHE A 30 -1.02 -1.04 -9.29
C PHE A 30 -1.64 -1.22 -7.90
N TRP A 31 -2.90 -1.65 -7.81
CA TRP A 31 -3.55 -2.00 -6.54
C TRP A 31 -2.88 -3.19 -5.86
N TYR A 32 -2.65 -4.28 -6.59
CA TYR A 32 -1.97 -5.45 -6.03
C TYR A 32 -0.52 -5.13 -5.62
N GLU A 33 0.18 -4.31 -6.39
CA GLU A 33 1.56 -3.89 -6.06
C GLU A 33 1.59 -2.97 -4.83
N ALA A 34 0.67 -2.01 -4.75
CA ALA A 34 0.52 -1.12 -3.60
C ALA A 34 0.18 -1.90 -2.32
N GLU A 35 -0.79 -2.82 -2.39
CA GLU A 35 -1.18 -3.65 -1.26
C GLU A 35 0.02 -4.47 -0.77
N ARG A 36 0.74 -5.12 -1.68
CA ARG A 36 1.89 -5.96 -1.32
C ARG A 36 2.97 -5.15 -0.61
N ARG A 37 3.32 -3.97 -1.14
CA ARG A 37 4.31 -3.07 -0.51
C ARG A 37 3.88 -2.59 0.86
N LEU A 38 2.63 -2.15 1.01
CA LEU A 38 2.12 -1.65 2.29
C LEU A 38 1.99 -2.77 3.33
N LYS A 39 1.68 -3.99 2.88
CA LYS A 39 1.65 -5.18 3.73
C LYS A 39 3.04 -5.52 4.27
N GLU A 40 4.08 -5.46 3.43
CA GLU A 40 5.47 -5.66 3.86
C GLU A 40 5.96 -4.54 4.81
N GLU A 41 5.57 -3.29 4.55
CA GLU A 41 5.95 -2.13 5.35
C GLU A 41 5.24 -2.12 6.72
N SER A 42 3.94 -2.46 6.77
CA SER A 42 3.17 -2.57 8.02
C SER A 42 3.61 -3.75 8.88
N LEU A 43 3.96 -4.90 8.27
CA LEU A 43 4.58 -6.03 8.98
C LEU A 43 5.90 -5.61 9.66
N SER A 44 6.68 -4.76 9.00
CA SER A 44 7.96 -4.25 9.52
C SER A 44 7.77 -3.18 10.61
N HIS A 45 6.72 -2.36 10.49
CA HIS A 45 6.42 -1.27 11.42
C HIS A 45 5.85 -1.80 12.75
N GLU A 46 5.00 -2.84 12.70
CA GLU A 46 4.41 -3.46 13.90
C GLU A 46 5.47 -4.05 14.84
N LEU A 47 6.55 -4.62 14.28
CA LEU A 47 7.69 -5.15 15.06
C LEU A 47 8.48 -4.08 15.81
N LYS A 48 8.38 -2.81 15.41
CA LYS A 48 9.20 -1.70 15.96
C LYS A 48 8.44 -0.75 16.89
N THR A 49 7.10 -0.84 16.92
CA THR A 49 6.23 0.01 17.77
C THR A 49 5.51 -0.75 18.89
N SER A 50 5.79 -2.04 19.05
CA SER A 50 5.47 -2.74 20.31
C SER A 50 6.63 -2.67 21.30
N ASP A 51 7.18 -1.47 21.50
CA ASP A 51 7.98 -1.15 22.69
C ASP A 51 7.04 -0.49 23.69
N ASN A 52 6.54 -1.30 24.63
CA ASN A 52 5.80 -0.86 25.82
C ASN A 52 6.61 -1.36 27.02
N PRO A 53 7.33 -0.45 27.69
CA PRO A 53 6.86 0.01 29.00
C PRO A 53 6.64 1.53 29.11
#